data_AF-A0A1J3GC77-F1
#
_entry.id   AF-A0A1J3GC77-F1
#
_cell.length_a   1.000
_cell.length_b   1.000
_cell.length_c   1.000
_cell.angle_alpha   90.00
_cell.angle_beta   90.00
_cell.angle_gamma   90.00
#
_symmetry.space_group_name_H-M   'P 1'
#
loop_
_entity.id
_entity.type
_entity.pdbx_description
1 polymer ?
#
loop_
_entity_poly.entity_id
_entity_poly.type
_entity_poly.pdbx_seq_one_letter_code
_entity_poly.pdbx_strand_id
1 'polypeptide(L)'
;FVQALKVFYRLSDKTIEEKLNIICKRLGFAVEDVWEIFKKCPVFLALSEQKIDNSIETYLGLGFSEDEFKTMLKRCPSCLNLSAETVKKKTG
;
A
#
# COMPACT_ATOMS: atom_id res chain seq x y z
N PHE A 1 -9.05 13.35 -4.70
CA PHE A 1 -9.44 11.98 -5.09
C PHE A 1 -9.63 11.81 -6.60
N VAL A 2 -10.46 12.61 -7.27
CA VAL A 2 -10.75 12.47 -8.73
C VAL A 2 -9.52 12.65 -9.63
N GLN A 3 -8.58 13.52 -9.26
CA GLN A 3 -7.37 13.77 -10.07
C GLN A 3 -6.39 12.59 -10.08
N ALA A 4 -6.25 11.85 -8.97
CA ALA A 4 -5.39 10.67 -8.93
C ALA A 4 -5.94 9.56 -9.83
N LEU A 5 -7.24 9.29 -9.75
CA LEU A 5 -7.95 8.37 -10.65
C LEU A 5 -7.76 8.74 -12.15
N LYS A 6 -7.76 10.04 -12.47
CA LYS A 6 -7.52 10.54 -13.84
C LYS A 6 -6.09 10.30 -14.33
N VAL A 7 -5.10 10.33 -13.43
CA VAL A 7 -3.70 10.00 -13.73
C VAL A 7 -3.54 8.49 -13.92
N PHE A 8 -4.26 7.67 -13.15
CA PHE A 8 -4.23 6.21 -13.32
C PHE A 8 -4.92 5.75 -14.60
N TYR A 9 -6.07 6.32 -14.96
CA TYR A 9 -6.71 6.06 -16.26
C TYR A 9 -5.88 6.55 -17.46
N ARG A 10 -4.87 7.41 -17.22
CA ARG A 10 -3.88 7.83 -18.23
C ARG A 10 -2.72 6.84 -18.37
N LEU A 11 -2.50 5.96 -17.39
CA LEU A 11 -1.57 4.85 -17.51
C LEU A 11 -2.28 3.71 -18.21
N SER A 12 -1.58 3.04 -19.13
CA SER A 12 -2.13 1.84 -19.78
C SER A 12 -2.30 0.73 -18.74
N ASP A 13 -3.32 -0.14 -18.90
CA ASP A 13 -3.58 -1.29 -18.02
C ASP A 13 -2.31 -2.12 -17.75
N LYS A 14 -1.48 -2.29 -18.78
CA LYS A 14 -0.19 -3.00 -18.69
C LYS A 14 0.77 -2.39 -17.66
N THR A 15 0.86 -1.06 -17.56
CA THR A 15 1.73 -0.37 -16.58
C THR A 15 1.17 -0.49 -15.17
N ILE A 16 -0.16 -0.55 -15.03
CA ILE A 16 -0.82 -0.77 -13.75
C ILE A 16 -0.56 -2.20 -13.27
N GLU A 17 -0.80 -3.19 -14.12
CA GLU A 17 -0.56 -4.61 -13.80
C GLU A 17 0.89 -4.88 -13.43
N GLU A 18 1.85 -4.33 -14.18
CA GLU A 18 3.27 -4.51 -13.91
C GLU A 18 3.65 -3.93 -12.54
N LYS A 19 3.14 -2.74 -12.20
CA LYS A 19 3.35 -2.11 -10.90
C LYS A 19 2.71 -2.90 -9.76
N LEU A 20 1.49 -3.43 -9.95
CA LEU A 20 0.83 -4.26 -8.96
C LEU A 20 1.58 -5.58 -8.74
N ASN A 21 2.10 -6.18 -9.79
CA ASN A 21 2.88 -7.42 -9.72
C ASN A 21 4.20 -7.23 -8.96
N ILE A 22 4.88 -6.09 -9.15
CA ILE A 22 6.07 -5.73 -8.37
C ILE A 22 5.73 -5.65 -6.88
N ILE A 23 4.63 -4.97 -6.55
CA ILE A 23 4.18 -4.80 -5.16
C ILE A 23 3.73 -6.14 -4.56
N CYS A 24 3.06 -6.98 -5.35
CA CYS A 24 2.66 -8.35 -5.01
C CYS A 24 3.87 -9.19 -4.59
N LYS A 25 4.95 -9.15 -5.39
CA LYS A 25 6.21 -9.84 -5.06
C LYS A 25 6.90 -9.26 -3.83
N ARG A 26 6.92 -7.94 -3.69
CA ARG A 26 7.57 -7.25 -2.56
C ARG A 26 6.88 -7.51 -1.22
N LEU A 27 5.56 -7.46 -1.20
CA LEU A 27 4.76 -7.68 0.01
C LEU A 27 4.44 -9.18 0.24
N GLY A 28 4.74 -10.05 -0.73
CA GLY A 28 4.33 -11.44 -0.68
C GLY A 28 2.82 -11.61 -0.53
N PHE A 29 2.03 -10.80 -1.26
CA PHE A 29 0.59 -10.95 -1.38
C PHE A 29 0.23 -11.82 -2.58
N ALA A 30 -1.01 -12.30 -2.63
CA ALA A 30 -1.60 -12.78 -3.88
C ALA A 30 -1.99 -11.60 -4.78
N VAL A 31 -1.95 -11.78 -6.10
CA VAL A 31 -2.31 -10.71 -7.06
C VAL A 31 -3.76 -10.26 -6.82
N GLU A 32 -4.66 -11.19 -6.49
CA GLU A 32 -6.05 -10.87 -6.17
C GLU A 32 -6.17 -9.93 -4.96
N ASP A 33 -5.38 -10.16 -3.91
CA ASP A 33 -5.40 -9.33 -2.70
C ASP A 33 -4.97 -7.89 -2.99
N VAL A 34 -3.91 -7.73 -3.79
CA VAL A 34 -3.41 -6.40 -4.18
C VAL A 34 -4.46 -5.68 -5.05
N TRP A 35 -5.18 -6.41 -5.90
CA TRP A 35 -6.27 -5.87 -6.70
C TRP A 35 -7.44 -5.39 -5.85
N GLU A 36 -7.81 -6.13 -4.81
CA GLU A 36 -8.84 -5.71 -3.85
C GLU A 36 -8.42 -4.45 -3.07
N ILE A 37 -7.16 -4.40 -2.63
CA ILE A 37 -6.57 -3.23 -1.95
C ILE A 37 -6.59 -2.02 -2.90
N PHE A 38 -6.20 -2.22 -4.16
CA PHE A 38 -6.21 -1.17 -5.19
C PHE A 38 -7.62 -0.63 -5.46
N LYS A 39 -8.63 -1.51 -5.60
CA LYS A 39 -10.03 -1.09 -5.79
C LYS A 39 -10.54 -0.24 -4.63
N LYS A 40 -10.16 -0.58 -3.40
CA LYS A 40 -10.49 0.20 -2.19
C LYS A 40 -9.69 1.50 -2.11
N CYS A 41 -8.45 1.50 -2.61
CA CYS A 41 -7.53 2.60 -2.46
C CYS A 41 -6.66 2.77 -3.71
N PRO A 42 -7.16 3.45 -4.76
CA PRO A 42 -6.43 3.59 -6.02
C PRO A 42 -5.13 4.39 -5.87
N VAL A 43 -5.04 5.22 -4.82
CA VAL A 43 -3.80 5.94 -4.44
C VAL A 43 -2.66 5.00 -4.02
N PHE A 44 -2.92 3.71 -3.80
CA PHE A 44 -1.89 2.69 -3.57
C PHE A 44 -0.87 2.64 -4.72
N LEU A 45 -1.31 2.83 -5.97
CA LEU A 45 -0.43 2.93 -7.13
C LEU A 45 0.37 4.24 -7.19
N ALA A 46 0.01 5.27 -6.40
CA ALA A 46 0.79 6.50 -6.31
C ALA A 46 1.99 6.35 -5.37
N LEU A 47 2.01 5.30 -4.53
CA LEU A 47 3.12 5.04 -3.64
C LEU A 47 4.33 4.59 -4.45
N SER A 48 5.50 5.05 -4.02
CA SER A 48 6.78 4.51 -4.49
C SER A 48 7.10 3.22 -3.72
N GLU A 49 7.89 2.35 -4.33
CA GLU A 49 8.40 1.14 -3.67
C GLU A 49 9.09 1.48 -2.34
N GLN A 50 9.91 2.55 -2.32
CA GLN A 50 10.54 3.04 -1.10
C GLN A 50 9.54 3.44 0.00
N LYS A 51 8.38 4.03 -0.34
CA LYS A 51 7.36 4.37 0.65
C LYS A 51 6.70 3.12 1.23
N ILE A 52 6.55 2.08 0.42
CA ILE A 52 6.00 0.80 0.85
C ILE A 52 6.99 0.13 1.79
N ASP A 53 8.26 0.02 1.39
CA ASP A 53 9.33 -0.56 2.21
C ASP A 53 9.45 0.17 3.57
N ASN A 54 9.55 1.50 3.56
CA ASN A 54 9.65 2.29 4.79
C ASN A 54 8.41 2.15 5.69
N SER A 55 7.22 1.94 5.11
CA SER A 55 6.02 1.65 5.89
C SER A 55 6.13 0.27 6.54
N ILE A 56 6.52 -0.76 5.81
CA ILE A 56 6.73 -2.12 6.35
C ILE A 56 7.71 -2.04 7.53
N GLU A 57 8.88 -1.42 7.33
CA GLU A 57 9.90 -1.25 8.38
C GLU A 57 9.35 -0.49 9.60
N THR A 58 8.51 0.52 9.39
CA THR A 58 7.86 1.25 10.49
C THR A 58 6.95 0.33 11.31
N TYR A 59 6.11 -0.47 10.68
CA TYR A 59 5.20 -1.38 11.41
C TYR A 59 5.97 -2.53 12.08
N LEU A 60 6.99 -3.08 11.42
CA LEU A 60 7.90 -4.06 12.03
C LEU A 60 8.63 -3.48 13.24
N GLY A 61 9.12 -2.24 13.14
CA GLY A 61 9.76 -1.53 14.25
C GLY A 61 8.82 -1.16 15.40
N LEU A 62 7.51 -1.14 15.16
CA LEU A 62 6.47 -1.01 16.20
C LEU A 62 6.13 -2.34 16.87
N GLY A 63 6.73 -3.45 16.43
CA GLY A 63 6.52 -4.79 16.98
C GLY A 63 5.44 -5.61 16.29
N PHE A 64 4.88 -5.14 15.18
CA PHE A 64 3.97 -5.94 14.36
C PHE A 64 4.74 -6.97 13.53
N SER A 65 4.13 -8.13 13.33
CA SER A 65 4.60 -9.13 12.38
C SER A 65 4.24 -8.75 10.95
N GLU A 66 4.95 -9.28 9.95
CA GLU A 66 4.59 -9.07 8.54
C GLU A 66 3.13 -9.51 8.26
N ASP A 67 2.68 -10.61 8.86
CA ASP A 67 1.32 -11.14 8.67
C ASP A 67 0.24 -10.21 9.27
N GLU A 68 0.54 -9.59 10.41
CA GLU A 68 -0.32 -8.58 11.04
C GLU A 68 -0.38 -7.32 10.18
N PHE A 69 0.76 -6.88 9.65
CA PHE A 69 0.82 -5.78 8.71
C PHE A 69 0.00 -6.07 7.44
N LYS A 70 0.12 -7.27 6.88
CA LYS A 70 -0.66 -7.69 5.72
C LYS A 70 -2.16 -7.66 6.00
N THR A 71 -2.57 -8.15 7.17
CA THR A 71 -3.96 -8.13 7.63
C THR A 71 -4.49 -6.71 7.79
N MET A 72 -3.68 -5.81 8.35
CA MET A 72 -4.00 -4.38 8.45
C MET A 72 -4.15 -3.74 7.07
N LEU A 73 -3.25 -4.04 6.13
CA LEU A 73 -3.32 -3.54 4.75
C LEU A 73 -4.63 -3.93 4.04
N LYS A 74 -5.03 -5.20 4.16
CA LYS A 74 -6.29 -5.72 3.57
C LYS A 74 -7.53 -5.03 4.15
N ARG A 75 -7.52 -4.74 5.45
CA ARG A 75 -8.63 -4.05 6.13
C ARG A 75 -8.63 -2.55 5.86
N CYS A 76 -7.46 -1.93 5.82
CA CYS A 76 -7.28 -0.49 5.77
C CYS A 76 -6.06 -0.12 4.90
N PRO A 77 -6.22 -0.04 3.57
CA PRO A 77 -5.11 0.29 2.66
C PRO A 77 -4.47 1.66 2.93
N SER A 78 -5.21 2.57 3.55
CA SER A 78 -4.74 3.90 3.95
C SER A 78 -3.66 3.85 5.04
N CYS A 79 -3.44 2.70 5.70
CA CYS A 79 -2.32 2.48 6.63
C CYS A 79 -0.95 2.77 6.03
N LEU A 80 -0.79 2.63 4.71
CA LEU A 80 0.44 2.97 3.97
C LEU A 80 0.60 4.47 3.68
N ASN A 81 -0.49 5.22 3.76
CA ASN A 81 -0.46 6.67 3.59
C ASN A 81 -0.25 7.40 4.93
N LEU A 82 -0.32 6.67 6.05
CA LEU A 82 0.03 7.21 7.35
C LEU A 82 1.56 7.31 7.40
N SER A 83 2.09 8.53 7.51
CA SER A 83 3.49 8.68 7.86
C SER A 83 3.72 8.13 9.26
N ALA A 84 4.93 7.63 9.52
CA ALA A 84 5.35 7.16 10.85
C ALA A 84 5.02 8.18 11.97
N GLU A 85 4.96 9.48 11.66
CA GLU A 85 4.61 10.55 12.59
C GLU A 85 3.15 10.53 13.05
N THR A 86 2.21 10.05 12.22
CA THR A 86 0.78 10.01 12.57
C THR A 86 0.45 8.82 13.47
N VAL A 87 1.11 7.67 13.27
CA VAL A 87 0.91 6.47 14.10
C VAL A 87 1.50 6.67 15.50
N LYS A 88 2.63 7.37 15.63
CA LYS A 88 3.23 7.70 16.93
C LYS A 88 2.38 8.66 17.77
N LYS A 89 1.66 9.60 17.17
CA LYS A 89 0.90 10.64 17.89
C LYS A 89 -0.40 10.18 18.55
N LYS A 90 -0.90 8.97 18.26
CA LYS A 90 -2.15 8.45 18.85
C LYS A 90 -1.92 7.47 20.02
N THR A 91 -0.66 7.22 20.36
CA THR A 91 -0.27 6.31 21.44
C THR A 91 0.41 7.05 22.61
N GLY A 92 0.31 8.39 22.63
CA GLY A 92 0.77 9.25 23.71
C GLY A 92 -0.40 9.87 24.46
#